data_AF-A0A4Q3AJ93-F1
#
_entry.id   AF-A0A4Q3AJ93-F1
#
_cell.length_a   1.000
_cell.length_b   1.000
_cell.length_c   1.000
_cell.angle_alpha   90.00
_cell.angle_beta   90.00
_cell.angle_gamma   90.00
#
_symmetry.space_group_name_H-M   'P 1'
#
loop_
_entity.id
_entity.type
_entity.pdbx_description
1 polymer ?
#
loop_
_entity_poly.entity_id
_entity_poly.type
_entity_poly.pdbx_seq_one_letter_code
_entity_poly.pdbx_strand_id
1 'polypeptide(L)' 'MGDHDKWFVSGEFINYYRFEIMIMNSLPDQEEIDATMGPALEWCEEQFGRGQSARWFYTVGLIHFYSQTDAAAFKLRWC' A
#
# COMPACT_ATOMS: atom_id res chain seq x y z
N MET A 1 -6.94 -13.60 18.55
CA MET A 1 -6.49 -12.21 18.78
C MET A 1 -5.30 -12.03 17.86
N GLY A 2 -5.56 -11.73 16.58
CA GLY A 2 -4.59 -11.89 15.50
C GLY A 2 -3.78 -10.61 15.31
N ASP A 3 -2.50 -10.66 15.63
CA ASP A 3 -1.34 -10.00 15.00
C ASP A 3 -1.57 -8.73 14.12
N HIS A 4 -2.34 -7.74 14.60
CA HIS A 4 -2.56 -6.45 13.92
C HIS A 4 -1.36 -5.48 14.03
N ASP A 5 -0.25 -5.90 14.67
CA ASP A 5 0.88 -5.04 15.04
C ASP A 5 2.02 -4.99 14.00
N LYS A 6 1.89 -5.61 12.82
CA LYS A 6 2.97 -5.65 11.81
C LYS A 6 3.00 -4.48 10.84
N TRP A 7 2.09 -3.51 10.96
CA TRP A 7 1.87 -2.50 9.92
C TRP A 7 2.29 -1.07 10.29
N PHE A 8 3.32 -0.85 11.11
CA PHE A 8 3.86 0.51 11.30
C PHE A 8 5.37 0.52 11.58
N VAL A 9 6.13 1.08 10.63
CA VAL A 9 7.36 1.81 10.94
C VAL A 9 7.44 3.02 10.01
N SER A 10 7.16 4.21 10.56
CA SER A 10 7.60 5.49 10.00
C SER A 10 9.12 5.55 10.05
N GLY A 11 9.78 5.19 8.96
CA GLY A 11 11.21 5.48 8.77
C GLY A 11 11.35 6.76 7.94
N GLU A 12 12.19 7.69 8.41
CA GLU A 12 12.78 8.96 7.88
C GLU A 12 12.30 9.63 6.57
N PHE A 13 11.16 9.25 5.99
CA PHE A 13 10.52 9.94 4.90
C PHE A 13 9.34 10.71 5.48
N ILE A 14 9.58 11.97 5.81
CA ILE A 14 8.71 12.84 6.63
C ILE A 14 7.30 13.07 6.03
N ASN A 15 7.01 12.61 4.81
CA ASN A 15 5.87 13.09 4.02
C ASN A 15 4.83 12.05 3.58
N TYR A 16 4.92 10.76 3.95
CA TYR A 16 3.92 9.77 3.52
C TYR A 16 3.70 8.59 4.48
N TYR A 17 2.51 8.01 4.38
CA TYR A 17 2.08 6.76 5.03
C TYR A 17 2.37 5.59 4.10
N ARG A 18 2.88 4.47 4.64
CA ARG A 18 3.28 3.30 3.85
C ARG A 18 2.56 2.05 4.35
N PHE A 19 2.03 1.27 3.43
CA PHE A 19 1.45 -0.05 3.66
C PHE A 19 2.24 -1.09 2.87
N GLU A 20 2.75 -2.09 3.57
CA GLU A 20 3.29 -3.29 2.93
C GLU A 20 2.11 -4.20 2.60
N ILE A 21 2.13 -4.83 1.43
CA ILE A 21 1.03 -5.68 0.95
C ILE A 21 1.57 -7.03 0.50
N MET A 22 2.87 -7.09 0.21
CA MET A 22 3.58 -8.31 -0.16
C MET A 22 4.87 -8.38 0.64
N ILE A 23 5.07 -9.47 1.37
CA ILE A 23 6.32 -9.75 2.07
C ILE A 23 7.28 -10.42 1.09
N MET A 24 8.28 -9.68 0.62
CA MET A 24 9.25 -10.20 -0.34
C MET A 24 10.31 -11.06 0.35
N ASN A 25 10.12 -12.39 0.34
CA ASN A 25 11.17 -13.35 0.73
C ASN A 25 12.14 -13.67 -0.43
N SER A 26 11.73 -13.38 -1.66
CA SER A 26 12.47 -13.49 -2.91
C SER A 26 11.96 -12.43 -3.89
N LEU A 27 12.63 -12.22 -5.03
CA LEU A 27 12.11 -11.34 -6.08
C LEU A 27 10.82 -11.97 -6.66
N PRO A 28 9.64 -11.34 -6.48
CA PRO A 28 8.40 -11.87 -7.01
C PRO A 28 8.35 -11.72 -8.53
N ASP A 29 7.67 -12.63 -9.21
CA ASP A 29 7.36 -12.47 -10.62
C ASP A 29 6.13 -11.56 -10.83
N GLN A 30 5.86 -11.20 -12.08
CA GLN A 30 4.76 -10.28 -12.39
C GLN A 30 3.39 -10.88 -12.06
N GLU A 31 3.22 -12.20 -12.17
CA GLU A 31 1.96 -12.88 -11.87
C GLU A 31 1.65 -12.79 -10.37
N GLU A 32 2.66 -13.01 -9.53
CA GLU A 32 2.56 -12.90 -8.08
C GLU A 32 2.27 -11.45 -7.63
N ILE A 33 2.91 -10.48 -8.29
CA ILE A 33 2.65 -9.05 -8.07
C ILE A 33 1.20 -8.71 -8.43
N ASP A 34 0.73 -9.11 -9.62
CA ASP A 34 -0.61 -8.79 -10.09
C ASP A 34 -1.68 -9.45 -9.22
N ALA A 35 -1.47 -10.70 -8.80
CA ALA A 35 -2.39 -11.42 -7.92
C ALA A 35 -2.49 -10.80 -6.52
N THR A 36 -1.36 -10.29 -5.99
CA THR A 36 -1.29 -9.78 -4.61
C THR A 36 -1.64 -8.30 -4.54
N MET A 37 -1.07 -7.49 -5.43
CA MET A 37 -1.23 -6.04 -5.43
C MET A 37 -2.38 -5.57 -6.33
N GLY A 38 -2.70 -6.29 -7.41
CA GLY A 38 -3.68 -5.86 -8.41
C GLY A 38 -5.00 -5.37 -7.81
N PRO A 39 -5.66 -6.15 -6.94
CA PRO A 39 -6.92 -5.72 -6.30
C PRO A 39 -6.77 -4.45 -5.44
N ALA A 40 -5.63 -4.27 -4.77
CA ALA A 40 -5.37 -3.08 -3.96
C ALA A 40 -5.07 -1.86 -4.83
N LEU A 41 -4.35 -2.05 -5.95
CA LEU A 41 -4.06 -0.98 -6.91
C LEU A 41 -5.31 -0.53 -7.65
N GLU A 42 -6.13 -1.46 -8.14
CA GLU A 42 -7.41 -1.17 -8.80
C GLU A 42 -8.33 -0.37 -7.86
N TRP A 43 -8.48 -0.82 -6.62
CA TRP A 43 -9.27 -0.09 -5.62
C TRP A 43 -8.71 1.32 -5.34
N CYS A 44 -7.39 1.46 -5.21
CA CYS A 44 -6.77 2.77 -5.03
C CYS A 44 -7.02 3.69 -6.24
N GLU A 45 -6.99 3.16 -7.46
CA GLU A 45 -7.30 3.93 -8.66
C GLU A 45 -8.75 4.42 -8.67
N GLU A 46 -9.70 3.57 -8.25
CA GLU A 46 -11.12 3.92 -8.14
C GLU A 46 -11.38 5.00 -7.08
N GLN A 47 -10.75 4.89 -5.90
CA GLN A 47 -11.02 5.79 -4.77
C GLN A 47 -10.22 7.09 -4.81
N PHE A 48 -8.98 7.01 -5.30
CA PHE A 48 -8.01 8.09 -5.16
C PHE A 48 -7.54 8.65 -6.50
N GLY A 49 -7.98 8.05 -7.62
CA GLY A 49 -7.51 8.38 -8.97
C GLY A 49 -6.21 7.65 -9.30
N ARG A 50 -5.66 7.90 -10.49
CA ARG A 50 -4.47 7.21 -11.00
C ARG A 50 -3.31 7.21 -9.99
N GLY A 51 -2.62 6.06 -9.91
CA GLY A 51 -1.38 5.92 -9.15
C GLY A 51 -0.24 6.78 -9.71
N GLN A 52 0.84 6.89 -8.93
CA GLN A 52 2.01 7.74 -9.23
C GLN A 52 1.64 9.24 -9.31
N SER A 53 0.74 9.68 -8.44
CA SER A 53 0.25 11.05 -8.37
C SER A 53 0.68 11.75 -7.07
N ALA A 54 0.32 13.02 -6.92
CA ALA A 54 0.53 13.77 -5.68
C ALA A 54 -0.28 13.24 -4.48
N ARG A 55 -1.16 12.25 -4.69
CA ARG A 55 -2.03 11.68 -3.65
C ARG A 55 -1.54 10.33 -3.14
N TRP A 56 -1.13 9.45 -4.06
CA TRP A 56 -0.59 8.14 -3.74
C TRP A 56 0.30 7.60 -4.86
N PHE A 57 1.20 6.70 -4.49
CA PHE A 57 2.07 5.96 -5.41
C PHE A 57 2.34 4.56 -4.86
N TYR A 58 2.93 3.69 -5.67
CA TYR A 58 3.28 2.34 -5.26
C TYR A 58 4.68 1.96 -5.76
N THR A 59 5.28 1.02 -5.06
CA THR A 59 6.47 0.28 -5.49
C THR A 59 6.19 -1.21 -5.26
N VAL A 60 7.03 -2.11 -5.77
CA VAL A 60 6.79 -3.56 -5.63
C VAL A 60 6.59 -3.92 -4.14
N GLY A 61 5.42 -4.47 -3.83
CA GLY A 61 5.00 -4.88 -2.49
C GLY A 61 4.52 -3.76 -1.55
N LEU A 62 4.52 -2.50 -1.98
CA LEU A 62 4.23 -1.35 -1.12
C LEU A 62 3.26 -0.35 -1.77
N ILE A 63 2.34 0.21 -0.98
CA ILE A 63 1.52 1.37 -1.34
C ILE A 63 1.81 2.54 -0.39
N HIS A 64 1.88 3.74 -0.95
CA HIS A 64 2.23 4.96 -0.25
C HIS A 64 1.14 6.03 -0.43
N PHE A 65 0.79 6.74 0.64
CA PHE A 65 -0.19 7.82 0.66
C PHE A 65 0.38 9.09 1.26
N TYR A 66 0.13 10.26 0.66
CA TYR A 66 0.53 11.55 1.24
C TYR A 66 -0.48 12.07 2.28
N SER A 67 -1.73 11.63 2.20
CA SER A 67 -2.82 12.05 3.07
C SER A 67 -3.10 11.02 4.16
N GLN A 68 -3.26 11.49 5.41
CA GLN A 68 -3.67 10.64 6.53
C GLN A 68 -5.07 10.05 6.31
N THR A 69 -5.98 10.81 5.71
CA THR A 69 -7.35 10.37 5.47
C THR A 69 -7.38 9.22 4.46
N ASP A 70 -6.60 9.32 3.38
CA ASP A 70 -6.53 8.27 2.36
C ASP A 70 -5.85 7.01 2.91
N ALA A 71 -4.78 7.19 3.69
CA ALA A 71 -4.12 6.11 4.41
C ALA A 71 -5.07 5.39 5.37
N ALA A 72 -5.89 6.14 6.12
CA ALA A 72 -6.89 5.57 7.03
C ALA A 72 -7.99 4.82 6.27
N ALA A 73 -8.46 5.36 5.15
CA ALA A 73 -9.45 4.69 4.30
C ALA A 73 -8.90 3.38 3.72
N PHE A 74 -7.65 3.38 3.25
CA PHE A 74 -6.98 2.17 2.79
C PHE A 74 -6.84 1.13 3.92
N LYS A 75 -6.37 1.57 5.09
CA LYS A 75 -6.23 0.71 6.28
C LYS A 75 -7.55 0.06 6.67
N LEU A 76 -8.67 0.80 6.68
CA LEU A 76 -9.99 0.27 7.05
C LEU A 76 -10.50 -0.82 6.08
N ARG A 77 -10.05 -0.79 4.81
CA ARG A 77 -10.47 -1.77 3.81
C ARG A 77 -9.67 -3.07 3.90
N TRP A 78 -8.39 -2.97 4.23
CA TRP A 78 -7.41 -4.05 4.08
C TRP A 78 -6.83 -4.57 5.41
N CYS A 79 -7.08 -3.92 6.55
CA CYS A 79 -6.67 -4.33 7.90
C CYS A 79 -7.87 -4.56 8.83
#